data_AF-A0A3S5DDQ1-F1
#
_entry.id   AF-A0A3S5DDQ1-F1
#
_cell.length_a   1.000
_cell.length_b   1.000
_cell.length_c   1.000
_cell.angle_alpha   90.00
_cell.angle_beta   90.00
_cell.angle_gamma   90.00
#
_symmetry.space_group_name_H-M   'P 1'
#
loop_
_entity.id
_entity.type
_entity.pdbx_description
1 polymer ?
#
loop_
_entity_poly.entity_id
_entity_poly.type
_entity_poly.pdbx_seq_one_letter_code
_entity_poly.pdbx_strand_id
1 'polypeptide(L)'
;MDVKNVNPLLLTSGICVFIVVTLVIWVSFRVSVLVFFQLGSPLYGIVACIIPFFLIYKVAQLEKLRGLKTWLILLYGILLCLSPLLKLIE
;
A
#
# COMPACT_ATOMS: atom_id res chain seq x y z
N MET A 1 -6.74 33.92 -10.24
CA MET A 1 -6.11 33.08 -11.28
C MET A 1 -7.18 32.77 -12.30
N ASP A 2 -7.15 33.48 -13.43
CA ASP A 2 -8.20 33.45 -14.46
C ASP A 2 -8.11 32.15 -15.27
N VAL A 3 -9.07 31.25 -15.08
CA VAL A 3 -9.08 29.89 -15.66
C VAL A 3 -9.65 29.88 -17.09
N LYS A 4 -9.94 31.04 -17.68
CA LYS A 4 -10.80 31.16 -18.87
C LYS A 4 -10.04 31.22 -20.20
N ASN A 5 -8.70 31.27 -20.16
CA ASN A 5 -7.85 31.40 -21.36
C ASN A 5 -6.68 30.40 -21.41
N VAL A 6 -6.80 29.26 -20.74
CA VAL A 6 -5.80 28.20 -20.83
C VAL A 6 -6.13 27.30 -22.03
N ASN A 7 -5.29 27.35 -23.06
CA ASN A 7 -5.43 26.53 -24.26
C ASN A 7 -5.49 25.05 -23.88
N PRO A 8 -6.57 24.32 -24.21
CA PRO A 8 -6.73 22.92 -23.82
C PRO A 8 -5.63 22.04 -24.40
N LEU A 9 -5.08 22.40 -25.57
CA LEU A 9 -3.91 21.75 -26.14
C LEU A 9 -2.63 21.95 -25.32
N LEU A 10 -2.43 23.16 -24.78
CA LEU A 10 -1.25 23.47 -23.96
C LEU A 10 -1.34 22.81 -22.59
N LEU A 11 -2.53 22.78 -22.00
CA LEU A 11 -2.83 22.04 -20.78
C LEU A 11 -2.62 20.53 -20.98
N THR A 12 -3.22 19.95 -22.01
CA THR A 12 -3.11 18.52 -22.30
C THR A 12 -1.66 18.13 -22.58
N SER A 13 -0.95 18.90 -23.41
CA SER A 13 0.47 18.68 -23.68
C SER A 13 1.31 18.79 -22.41
N GLY A 14 1.07 19.80 -21.57
CA GLY A 14 1.76 19.97 -20.29
C GLY A 14 1.52 18.80 -19.33
N ILE A 15 0.28 18.33 -19.20
CA ILE A 15 -0.09 17.18 -18.37
C ILE A 15 0.57 15.91 -18.91
N CYS A 16 0.55 15.68 -20.24
CA CYS A 16 1.20 14.53 -20.86
C CYS A 16 2.71 14.54 -20.63
N VAL A 17 3.39 15.67 -20.84
CA VAL A 17 4.82 15.82 -20.60
C VAL A 17 5.14 15.60 -19.12
N PHE A 18 4.35 16.16 -18.22
CA PHE A 18 4.52 15.99 -16.78
C PHE A 18 4.39 14.52 -16.35
N ILE A 19 3.38 13.81 -16.86
CA ILE A 19 3.18 12.38 -16.60
C ILE A 19 4.37 11.57 -17.14
N VAL A 20 4.80 11.80 -18.38
CA VAL A 20 5.93 11.07 -18.98
C VAL A 20 7.22 11.32 -18.21
N VAL A 21 7.53 12.57 -17.85
CA VAL A 21 8.73 12.92 -17.07
C VAL A 21 8.68 12.26 -15.69
N THR A 22 7.54 12.31 -15.02
CA THR A 22 7.35 11.66 -13.70
C THR A 22 7.53 10.14 -13.80
N LEU A 23 6.95 9.50 -14.82
CA LEU A 23 7.09 8.07 -15.08
C LEU A 23 8.54 7.67 -15.40
N VAL A 24 9.26 8.48 -16.18
CA VAL A 24 10.67 8.27 -16.50
C VAL A 24 11.53 8.34 -15.25
N ILE A 25 11.35 9.39 -14.43
CA ILE A 25 12.08 9.54 -13.16
C ILE A 25 11.79 8.35 -12.23
N TRP A 26 10.52 7.96 -12.13
CA TRP A 26 10.08 6.82 -11.32
C TRP A 26 10.70 5.50 -11.78
N VAL A 27 10.73 5.24 -13.09
CA VAL A 27 11.35 4.04 -13.68
C VAL A 27 12.86 4.04 -13.50
N SER A 28 13.54 5.19 -13.54
CA SER A 28 14.98 5.27 -13.25
C SER A 28 15.30 4.95 -11.79
N PHE A 29 14.33 5.13 -10.88
CA PHE A 29 14.46 4.91 -9.43
C PHE A 29 14.12 3.47 -8.97
N ARG A 30 14.26 2.46 -9.83
CA ARG A 30 13.83 1.06 -9.58
C ARG A 30 14.17 0.50 -8.20
N VAL A 31 15.36 0.81 -7.69
CA VAL A 31 15.83 0.35 -6.37
C VAL A 31 14.94 0.88 -5.24
N SER A 32 14.55 2.15 -5.28
CA SER A 32 13.76 2.76 -4.20
C SER A 32 12.29 2.33 -4.26
N VAL A 33 11.74 2.09 -5.45
CA VAL A 33 10.36 1.61 -5.64
C VAL A 33 10.21 0.16 -5.17
N LEU A 34 11.19 -0.70 -5.45
CA LEU A 34 11.23 -2.07 -4.95
C LEU A 34 11.19 -2.08 -3.42
N VAL A 35 12.04 -1.28 -2.77
CA VAL A 35 12.06 -1.14 -1.31
C VAL A 35 10.74 -0.58 -0.77
N PHE A 36 10.12 0.39 -1.47
CA PHE A 36 8.81 0.93 -1.08
C PHE A 36 7.69 -0.11 -1.19
N PHE A 37 7.73 -0.98 -2.19
CA PHE A 37 6.81 -2.10 -2.33
C PHE A 37 7.06 -3.17 -1.26
N GLN A 38 8.34 -3.42 -0.95
CA GLN A 38 8.77 -4.40 0.04
C GLN A 38 8.49 -3.97 1.47
N LEU A 39 8.44 -2.66 1.73
CA LEU A 39 7.95 -2.06 2.98
C LEU A 39 6.43 -1.88 2.96
N GLY A 40 5.84 -1.60 1.80
CA GLY A 40 4.40 -1.44 1.61
C GLY A 40 3.62 -2.73 1.89
N SER A 41 4.15 -3.89 1.51
CA SER A 41 3.54 -5.20 1.81
C SER A 41 3.41 -5.49 3.32
N PRO A 42 4.48 -5.39 4.14
CA PRO A 42 4.38 -5.56 5.58
C PRO A 42 3.61 -4.43 6.25
N LEU A 43 3.71 -3.18 5.78
CA LEU A 43 2.87 -2.09 6.30
C LEU A 43 1.38 -2.36 6.06
N TYR A 44 1.00 -2.83 4.88
CA TYR A 44 -0.37 -3.22 4.58
C TYR A 44 -0.82 -4.41 5.44
N GLY A 45 0.03 -5.42 5.62
CA GLY A 45 -0.24 -6.55 6.51
C GLY A 45 -0.47 -6.10 7.96
N ILE A 46 0.39 -5.21 8.47
CA ILE A 46 0.25 -4.61 9.81
C ILE A 46 -1.04 -3.82 9.90
N VAL A 47 -1.30 -2.86 9.01
CA VAL A 47 -2.52 -2.02 9.07
C VAL A 47 -3.78 -2.90 8.94
N ALA A 48 -3.83 -3.80 7.96
CA ALA A 48 -5.00 -4.64 7.73
C ALA A 48 -5.23 -5.70 8.83
N CYS A 49 -4.19 -6.10 9.58
CA CYS A 49 -4.28 -7.20 10.54
C CYS A 49 -4.22 -6.75 12.01
N ILE A 50 -3.35 -5.80 12.37
CA ILE A 50 -3.27 -5.24 13.73
C ILE A 50 -4.52 -4.41 14.06
N ILE A 51 -5.10 -3.67 13.12
CA ILE A 51 -6.31 -2.87 13.36
C ILE A 51 -7.49 -3.75 13.80
N PRO A 52 -7.91 -4.79 13.03
CA PRO A 52 -9.00 -5.64 13.47
C PRO A 52 -8.64 -6.47 14.70
N PHE A 53 -7.38 -6.89 14.87
CA PHE A 53 -6.94 -7.59 16.09
C PHE A 53 -7.11 -6.69 17.33
N PHE A 54 -6.68 -5.43 17.24
CA PHE A 54 -6.82 -4.46 18.31
C PHE A 54 -8.29 -4.13 18.60
N LEU A 55 -9.11 -3.97 17.56
CA LEU A 55 -10.56 -3.77 17.68
C LEU A 55 -11.24 -4.95 18.41
N ILE A 56 -10.89 -6.20 18.08
CA ILE A 56 -11.41 -7.39 18.75
C ILE A 56 -10.97 -7.47 20.21
N TYR A 57 -9.74 -7.05 20.51
CA TYR A 57 -9.22 -7.05 21.87
C TYR A 57 -9.87 -5.96 22.75
N LYS A 58 -10.18 -4.81 22.16
CA LYS A 58 -10.71 -3.63 22.86
C LYS A 58 -12.23 -3.64 23.00
N VAL A 59 -12.96 -4.33 22.12
CA VAL A 59 -14.43 -4.31 22.06
C VAL A 59 -15.03 -5.68 22.42
N ALA A 60 -15.61 -5.79 23.61
CA ALA A 60 -16.22 -7.02 24.14
C ALA A 60 -17.37 -7.59 23.27
N GLN A 61 -18.04 -6.76 22.46
CA GLN A 61 -19.10 -7.19 21.54
C GLN A 61 -18.59 -8.15 20.43
N LEU A 62 -17.27 -8.18 20.17
CA LEU A 62 -16.64 -9.10 19.22
C LEU A 62 -16.01 -10.34 19.88
N GLU A 63 -16.18 -10.56 21.19
CA GLU A 63 -15.66 -11.77 21.85
C GLU A 63 -16.17 -13.07 21.22
N LYS A 64 -17.38 -13.05 20.64
CA LYS A 64 -17.94 -14.19 19.91
C LYS A 64 -17.14 -14.55 18.63
N LEU A 65 -16.35 -13.62 18.10
CA LEU A 65 -15.40 -13.82 16.99
C LEU A 65 -13.93 -13.99 17.45
N ARG A 66 -13.63 -13.80 18.75
CA ARG A 66 -12.30 -13.99 19.38
C ARG A 66 -11.86 -15.46 19.45
N GLY A 67 -12.53 -16.35 18.72
CA GLY A 67 -12.10 -17.73 18.51
C GLY A 67 -11.05 -17.87 17.41
N LEU A 68 -10.94 -19.08 16.84
CA LEU A 68 -9.97 -19.46 15.80
C LEU A 68 -9.85 -18.48 14.62
N LYS A 69 -10.92 -17.76 14.29
CA LYS A 69 -10.91 -16.74 13.23
C LYS A 69 -9.92 -15.60 13.49
N THR A 70 -9.82 -15.12 14.73
CA THR A 70 -8.89 -14.03 15.07
C THR A 70 -7.43 -14.50 14.97
N TRP A 71 -7.18 -15.74 15.36
CA TRP A 71 -5.85 -16.38 15.22
C TRP A 71 -5.47 -16.59 13.75
N LEU A 72 -6.43 -17.01 12.91
CA LEU A 72 -6.22 -17.13 11.46
C LEU A 72 -5.90 -15.78 10.81
N ILE A 73 -6.59 -14.70 11.20
CA ILE A 73 -6.32 -13.35 10.70
C ILE A 73 -4.89 -12.94 11.06
N LEU A 74 -4.49 -13.09 12.33
CA LEU A 74 -3.12 -12.80 12.80
C LEU A 74 -2.06 -13.59 12.03
N LEU A 75 -2.30 -14.90 11.85
CA LEU A 75 -1.40 -15.79 11.11
C LEU A 75 -1.27 -15.39 9.64
N TYR A 76 -2.38 -14.98 9.00
CA TYR A 76 -2.36 -14.48 7.63
C TYR A 76 -1.58 -13.17 7.51
N GLY A 77 -1.72 -12.25 8.48
CA GLY A 77 -0.97 -11.00 8.51
C GLY A 77 0.53 -11.22 8.65
N ILE A 78 0.94 -12.14 9.52
CA ILE A 78 2.35 -12.54 9.68
C ILE A 78 2.88 -13.18 8.39
N LEU A 79 2.09 -14.05 7.75
CA LEU A 79 2.45 -14.70 6.49
C LEU A 79 2.61 -13.70 5.33
N LEU A 80 1.76 -12.66 5.26
CA LEU A 80 1.88 -11.55 4.32
C LEU A 80 3.14 -10.69 4.58
N CYS A 81 3.51 -10.48 5.84
CA CYS A 81 4.78 -9.83 6.20
C CYS A 81 6.01 -10.67 5.82
N LEU A 82 5.91 -12.00 5.85
CA LEU A 82 6.98 -12.93 5.48
C LEU A 82 7.09 -13.14 3.95
N SER A 83 6.06 -12.79 3.18
CA SER A 83 6.06 -12.89 1.71
C SER A 83 7.25 -12.18 1.03
N PRO A 84 7.66 -10.95 1.42
CA PRO A 84 8.85 -10.32 0.86
C PRO A 84 10.17 -11.01 1.26
N LEU A 85 10.22 -11.74 2.38
CA LEU A 85 11.39 -12.53 2.81
C LEU A 85 11.51 -13.84 2.04
N LEU A 86 10.38 -14.49 1.73
CA LEU A 86 10.35 -15.68 0.87
C LEU A 86 10.85 -15.36 -0.55
N LYS A 87 10.47 -14.20 -1.10
CA LYS A 87 10.98 -13.69 -2.39
C LYS A 87 12.47 -13.29 -2.39
N LEU A 88 13.10 -13.20 -1.21
CA LEU A 88 14.53 -12.95 -1.06
C LEU A 88 15.33 -14.25 -0.87
N ILE A 89 14.66 -15.35 -0.52
CA ILE A 89 15.28 -16.68 -0.33
C ILE A 89 15.28 -17.49 -1.64
N GLU A 90 14.34 -17.21 -2.54
CA GLU A 90 14.24 -17.74 -3.92
C GLU A 90 15.03 -16.88 -4.91
#